data_AF-A0A1F4Y5V8-F1
#
_entry.id   AF-A0A1F4Y5V8-F1
#
_cell.length_a   1.000
_cell.length_b   1.000
_cell.length_c   1.000
_cell.angle_alpha   90.00
_cell.angle_beta   90.00
_cell.angle_gamma   90.00
#
_symmetry.space_group_name_H-M   'P 1'
#
loop_
_entity.id
_entity.type
_entity.pdbx_description
1 polymer ?
#
loop_
_entity_poly.entity_id
_entity_poly.type
_entity_poly.pdbx_seq_one_letter_code
_entity_poly.pdbx_strand_id
1 'polypeptide(L)' 'MLIYRVAISVDQKVEKRWLAWMKKVHIRGVMRTGCFERFHLYRQIEPAEKGRASYIIAYTCRKRKC' A
#
# COMPACT_ATOMS: atom_id res chain seq x y z
N MET A 1 -10.08 -6.01 15.54
CA MET A 1 -9.70 -5.40 14.25
C MET A 1 -8.21 -5.15 14.25
N LEU A 2 -7.51 -5.55 13.20
CA LEU A 2 -6.06 -5.42 13.07
C LEU A 2 -5.75 -4.62 11.81
N ILE A 3 -4.70 -3.81 11.85
CA ILE A 3 -4.22 -3.06 10.69
C ILE A 3 -2.82 -3.58 10.35
N TYR A 4 -2.70 -4.18 9.17
CA TYR A 4 -1.40 -4.51 8.59
C TYR A 4 -0.93 -3.32 7.75
N ARG A 5 0.17 -2.68 8.18
CA ARG A 5 0.69 -1.45 7.56
C ARG A 5 1.98 -1.76 6.81
N VAL A 6 2.01 -1.37 5.53
CA VAL A 6 3.19 -1.49 4.67
C VAL A 6 3.63 -0.09 4.28
N ALA A 7 4.85 0.29 4.66
CA ALA A 7 5.49 1.54 4.24
C ALA A 7 6.44 1.25 3.08
N ILE A 8 6.35 2.02 2.00
CA ILE A 8 7.13 1.82 0.78
C ILE A 8 7.67 3.17 0.33
N SER A 9 8.97 3.22 0.03
CA SER A 9 9.60 4.36 -0.63
C SER A 9 10.00 3.95 -2.05
N VAL A 10 9.49 4.67 -3.06
CA VAL A 10 9.69 4.37 -4.48
C VAL A 10 10.43 5.52 -5.17
N ASP A 11 11.29 5.22 -6.15
CA ASP A 11 11.92 6.24 -6.99
C ASP A 11 10.86 6.99 -7.81
N GLN A 12 10.93 8.32 -7.82
CA GLN A 12 9.98 9.17 -8.55
C GLN A 12 9.91 8.86 -10.05
N LYS A 13 11.01 8.38 -10.65
CA LYS A 13 11.07 7.96 -12.06
C LYS A 13 10.08 6.85 -12.38
N VAL A 14 9.75 6.01 -11.39
CA VAL A 14 8.82 4.88 -11.58
C VAL A 14 7.52 5.01 -10.76
N GLU A 15 7.36 6.07 -9.95
CA GLU A 15 6.20 6.32 -9.07
C GLU A 15 4.87 6.13 -9.81
N LYS A 16 4.70 6.75 -10.99
CA LYS A 16 3.44 6.67 -11.76
C LYS A 16 3.11 5.24 -12.20
N ARG A 17 4.10 4.50 -12.72
CA ARG A 17 3.93 3.11 -13.16
C ARG A 17 3.67 2.20 -11.96
N TRP A 18 4.41 2.40 -10.88
CA TRP A 18 4.25 1.66 -9.63
C TRP A 18 2.85 1.88 -9.04
N LEU A 19 2.37 3.12 -8.96
CA LEU A 19 1.00 3.43 -8.49
C LEU A 19 -0.08 2.76 -9.33
N ALA A 20 0.07 2.77 -10.66
CA ALA A 20 -0.87 2.11 -11.55
C ALA A 20 -0.90 0.60 -11.31
N TRP A 21 0.27 -0.02 -11.16
CA TRP A 21 0.38 -1.45 -10.85
C TRP A 21 -0.19 -1.80 -9.46
N MET A 22 0.09 -0.98 -8.44
CA MET A 22 -0.46 -1.16 -7.09
C MET A 22 -1.98 -1.21 -7.11
N LYS A 23 -2.63 -0.25 -7.78
CA LYS A 23 -4.10 -0.16 -7.86
C LYS A 23 -4.72 -1.24 -8.74
N LYS A 24 -4.08 -1.60 -9.86
CA LYS A 24 -4.67 -2.50 -10.87
C LYS A 24 -4.38 -3.99 -10.61
N VAL A 25 -3.25 -4.30 -9.97
CA VAL A 25 -2.74 -5.67 -9.84
C VAL A 25 -2.54 -6.05 -8.38
N HIS A 26 -1.61 -5.39 -7.68
CA HIS A 26 -1.16 -5.84 -6.35
C HIS A 26 -2.26 -5.79 -5.29
N ILE A 27 -2.84 -4.62 -5.05
CA ILE A 27 -3.88 -4.44 -4.02
C ILE A 27 -5.06 -5.36 -4.31
N ARG A 28 -5.47 -5.50 -5.58
CA ARG A 28 -6.54 -6.44 -5.96
C ARG A 28 -6.16 -7.89 -5.65
N GLY A 29 -4.93 -8.29 -5.93
CA GLY A 29 -4.42 -9.62 -5.57
C GLY A 29 -4.44 -9.87 -4.07
N VAL A 30 -3.98 -8.89 -3.28
CA VAL A 30 -3.99 -8.96 -1.82
C VAL A 30 -5.41 -9.06 -1.28
N MET A 31 -6.35 -8.24 -1.76
CA MET A 31 -7.76 -8.29 -1.33
C MET A 31 -8.43 -9.61 -1.72
N ARG A 32 -8.09 -10.21 -2.87
CA ARG A 32 -8.62 -11.52 -3.30
C ARG A 32 -8.21 -12.69 -2.41
N THR A 33 -7.18 -12.56 -1.58
CA THR A 33 -6.82 -13.61 -0.62
C THR A 33 -7.91 -13.86 0.42
N GLY A 34 -8.84 -12.90 0.61
CA GLY A 34 -9.87 -12.98 1.64
C GLY A 34 -9.36 -12.67 3.05
N CYS A 35 -8.05 -12.44 3.23
CA CYS A 35 -7.45 -12.11 4.52
C CYS A 35 -7.77 -10.67 4.98
N PHE A 36 -8.15 -9.78 4.06
CA PHE A 36 -8.36 -8.36 4.33
C PHE A 36 -9.75 -7.90 3.88
N GLU A 37 -10.37 -7.02 4.67
CA GLU A 37 -11.73 -6.51 4.42
C GLU A 37 -11.71 -5.12 3.77
N ARG A 38 -10.66 -4.33 4.02
CA ARG A 38 -10.49 -2.99 3.47
C ARG A 38 -9.02 -2.68 3.27
N PHE A 39 -8.72 -1.78 2.35
CA PHE A 39 -7.42 -1.14 2.24
C PHE A 39 -7.55 0.39 2.17
N HIS A 40 -6.49 1.08 2.59
CA HIS A 40 -6.27 2.50 2.30
C HIS A 40 -4.84 2.68 1.77
N LEU A 41 -4.69 3.49 0.73
CA LEU A 41 -3.41 3.88 0.15
C LEU A 41 -3.21 5.38 0.39
N TYR A 42 -2.19 5.73 1.16
CA TYR A 42 -1.82 7.11 1.49
C TYR A 42 -0.49 7.46 0.84
N ARG A 43 -0.40 8.67 0.30
CA ARG A 43 0.90 9.29 -0.02
C ARG A 43 1.36 10.02 1.23
N GLN A 44 2.58 9.74 1.65
CA GLN A 44 3.20 10.41 2.78
C GLN A 44 3.89 11.69 2.29
N ILE A 45 3.58 12.82 2.92
CA ILE A 45 4.15 14.12 2.59
C ILE A 45 5.50 14.28 3.29
N GLU A 46 5.64 13.75 4.51
CA GLU A 46 6.85 13.86 5.33
C GLU A 46 7.19 12.52 6.03
N PRO A 47 8.48 12.17 6.18
CA PRO A 47 9.65 12.85 5.63
C PRO A 47 9.72 12.77 4.10
N ALA A 48 10.11 13.89 3.49
CA ALA A 48 10.35 14.00 2.06
C ALA A 48 11.82 13.66 1.76
N GLU A 49 12.06 12.53 1.12
CA GLU A 49 13.38 12.15 0.62
C GLU A 49 13.52 12.57 -0.85
N LYS A 50 14.60 13.29 -1.18
CA LYS A 50 14.80 13.85 -2.51
C LYS A 50 14.86 12.72 -3.56
N GLY A 51 14.02 12.83 -4.59
CA GLY A 51 13.95 11.84 -5.67
C GLY A 51 13.16 10.57 -5.34
N ARG A 52 12.58 10.47 -4.13
CA ARG A 52 11.71 9.36 -3.75
C ARG A 52 10.31 9.84 -3.37
N ALA A 53 9.35 8.94 -3.44
CA ALA A 53 7.98 9.14 -2.99
C ALA A 53 7.64 8.05 -1.97
N SER A 54 7.11 8.46 -0.82
CA SER A 54 6.77 7.55 0.27
C SER A 54 5.27 7.29 0.30
N TYR A 55 4.90 6.02 0.47
CA TYR A 55 3.52 5.56 0.51
C TYR A 55 3.29 4.64 1.69
N ILE A 56 2.06 4.67 2.19
CA ILE A 56 1.60 3.76 3.22
C ILE A 56 0.35 3.06 2.72
N ILE A 57 0.36 1.74 2.82
CA ILE A 57 -0.80 0.90 2.57
C ILE A 57 -1.23 0.31 3.91
N ALA A 58 -2.48 0.56 4.29
CA ALA A 58 -3.08 0.02 5.49
C ALA A 58 -4.17 -0.96 5.09
N TYR A 59 -3.99 -2.24 5.41
CA TYR A 59 -5.00 -3.27 5.21
C TYR A 59 -5.67 -3.62 6.52
N THR A 60 -7.00 -3.56 6.55
CA THR A 60 -7.81 -3.90 7.72
C THR A 60 -8.22 -5.36 7.68
N CYS A 61 -7.99 -6.06 8.78
CA CYS A 61 -8.34 -7.46 8.98
C CYS A 61 -9.22 -7.62 10.23
N ARG A 62 -10.23 -8.50 10.15
CA ARG A 62 -11.19 -8.70 11.26
C ARG A 62 -10.61 -9.49 12.43
N LYS A 63 -9.80 -10.51 12.14
CA LYS A 63 -9.20 -11.44 13.12
C LYS A 63 -7.85 -11.95 12.58
N ARG A 64 -6.91 -12.33 13.44
CA ARG A 64 -5.75 -13.15 13.03
C ARG A 64 -6.28 -14.51 12.53
N LYS A 65 -6.61 -14.60 11.25
CA LYS A 65 -6.72 -15.87 10.54
C LYS A 65 -5.65 -15.85 9.47
N CYS A 66 -4.44 -16.21 9.89
CA CYS A 66 -3.49 -16.92 9.04
C CYS A 66 -3.58 -18.38 9.49
#